data_AF-A0A932ZHB0-F1
#
_entry.id   AF-A0A932ZHB0-F1
#
_cell.length_a   1.000
_cell.length_b   1.000
_cell.length_c   1.000
_cell.angle_alpha   90.00
_cell.angle_beta   90.00
_cell.angle_gamma   90.00
#
_symmetry.space_group_name_H-M   'P 1'
#
loop_
_entity.id
_entity.type
_entity.pdbx_description
1 polymer ?
#
loop_
_entity_poly.entity_id
_entity_poly.type
_entity_poly.pdbx_seq_one_letter_code
_entity_poly.pdbx_strand_id
1 'polypeptide(L)'
;MRAPMPDAVMERLDRLERQIRLWRAFGALAVLVAALLLFMGLAPSGPPIVAAQRFVVVDGTGTPYASFGLAGDGRPVMGLNDKKGTTRVMIGIVDGEPEVVLTSGERTVRWTAR
;
A
#
# COMPACT_ATOMS: atom_id res chain seq x y z
N MET A 1 -63.08 -18.42 42.06
CA MET A 1 -61.71 -18.84 41.71
C MET A 1 -61.27 -18.06 40.47
N ARG A 2 -60.56 -16.94 40.66
CA ARG A 2 -60.07 -16.06 39.59
C ARG A 2 -58.55 -16.11 39.66
N ALA A 3 -57.88 -16.58 38.61
CA ALA A 3 -56.45 -16.83 38.65
C ALA A 3 -55.64 -15.52 38.85
N PRO A 4 -54.52 -15.55 39.60
CA PRO A 4 -53.54 -14.46 39.70
C PRO A 4 -52.69 -14.36 38.42
N MET A 5 -53.37 -14.20 37.27
CA MET A 5 -52.81 -14.12 35.93
C MET A 5 -51.97 -12.85 35.65
N PRO A 6 -52.28 -11.65 36.18
CA PRO A 6 -51.51 -10.44 35.83
C PRO A 6 -50.08 -10.49 36.38
N ASP A 7 -49.94 -10.84 37.66
CA ASP A 7 -48.66 -10.75 38.37
C ASP A 7 -47.66 -11.82 37.87
N ALA A 8 -48.15 -13.05 37.65
CA ALA A 8 -47.32 -14.15 37.15
C ALA A 8 -46.85 -13.95 35.69
N VAL A 9 -47.63 -13.24 34.87
CA VAL A 9 -47.25 -12.90 33.48
C VAL A 9 -46.25 -11.75 33.46
N MET A 10 -46.45 -10.73 34.30
CA MET A 10 -45.51 -9.61 34.46
C MET A 10 -44.15 -10.07 35.00
N GLU A 11 -44.14 -11.01 35.96
CA GLU A 11 -42.89 -11.59 36.49
C GLU A 11 -42.11 -12.39 35.43
N ARG A 12 -42.81 -13.09 34.53
CA ARG A 12 -42.18 -13.78 33.39
C ARG A 12 -41.67 -12.82 32.34
N LEU A 13 -42.36 -11.71 32.08
CA LEU A 13 -41.93 -10.66 31.16
C LEU A 13 -40.64 -9.98 31.64
N ASP A 14 -40.55 -9.65 32.92
CA ASP A 14 -39.35 -9.03 33.52
C ASP A 14 -38.12 -9.94 33.40
N ARG A 15 -38.33 -11.25 33.58
CA ARG A 15 -37.29 -12.26 33.43
C ARG A 15 -36.86 -12.42 31.97
N LEU A 16 -37.81 -12.42 31.04
CA LEU A 16 -37.57 -12.48 29.60
C LEU A 16 -36.87 -11.22 29.08
N GLU A 17 -37.25 -10.04 29.57
CA GLU A 17 -36.66 -8.77 29.12
C GLU A 17 -35.19 -8.65 29.54
N ARG A 18 -34.86 -9.07 30.77
CA ARG A 18 -33.47 -9.15 31.24
C ARG A 18 -32.65 -10.12 30.41
N GLN A 19 -33.21 -11.29 30.08
CA GLN A 19 -32.53 -12.27 29.22
C GLN A 19 -32.34 -11.72 27.80
N ILE A 20 -33.37 -11.17 27.16
CA ILE A 20 -33.30 -10.62 25.80
C ILE A 20 -32.24 -9.51 25.71
N ARG A 21 -32.12 -8.66 26.74
CA ARG A 21 -31.12 -7.59 26.78
C ARG A 21 -29.70 -8.12 26.77
N LEU A 22 -29.45 -9.21 27.52
CA LEU A 22 -28.15 -9.90 27.53
C LEU A 22 -27.87 -10.59 26.19
N TRP A 23 -28.82 -11.37 25.65
CA TRP A 23 -28.64 -12.03 24.35
C TRP A 23 -28.43 -11.04 23.20
N ARG A 24 -29.11 -9.88 23.22
CA ARG A 24 -28.88 -8.78 22.26
C ARG A 24 -27.49 -8.17 22.41
N ALA A 25 -27.02 -7.94 23.64
CA ALA A 25 -25.67 -7.42 23.89
C ALA A 25 -24.59 -8.41 23.41
N PHE A 26 -24.77 -9.70 23.70
CA PHE A 26 -23.89 -10.77 23.20
C PHE A 26 -23.88 -10.85 21.67
N GLY A 27 -25.04 -10.78 21.03
CA GLY A 27 -25.16 -10.77 19.58
C GLY A 27 -24.48 -9.55 18.95
N ALA A 28 -24.68 -8.36 19.51
CA ALA A 28 -24.03 -7.13 19.05
C ALA A 28 -22.51 -7.21 19.20
N LEU A 29 -22.02 -7.73 20.33
CA LEU A 29 -20.58 -7.93 20.56
C LEU A 29 -19.99 -8.94 19.57
N ALA A 30 -20.68 -10.04 19.31
CA ALA A 30 -20.23 -11.05 18.35
C ALA A 30 -20.12 -10.49 16.92
N VAL A 31 -21.09 -9.67 16.49
CA VAL A 31 -21.05 -8.98 15.20
C VAL A 31 -19.89 -7.98 15.14
N LEU A 32 -19.67 -7.21 16.20
CA LEU A 32 -18.54 -6.28 16.29
C LEU A 32 -17.20 -7.02 16.14
N VAL A 33 -17.02 -8.12 16.89
CA VAL A 33 -15.79 -8.94 16.83
C VAL A 33 -15.61 -9.53 15.44
N ALA A 34 -16.67 -10.07 14.82
CA ALA A 34 -16.60 -10.60 13.47
C ALA A 34 -16.21 -9.52 12.44
N ALA A 35 -16.77 -8.31 12.56
CA ALA A 35 -16.42 -7.19 11.70
C ALA A 35 -14.95 -6.77 11.87
N LEU A 36 -14.44 -6.70 13.10
CA LEU A 36 -13.04 -6.39 13.37
C LEU A 36 -12.09 -7.45 12.78
N LEU A 37 -12.40 -8.74 12.94
CA LEU A 37 -11.60 -9.83 12.35
C LEU A 37 -11.59 -9.75 10.82
N LEU A 38 -12.74 -9.45 10.21
CA LEU A 38 -12.85 -9.32 8.76
C LEU A 38 -12.07 -8.09 8.25
N PHE A 39 -12.11 -6.97 8.97
CA PHE A 39 -11.31 -5.78 8.66
C PHE A 39 -9.80 -6.04 8.75
N MET A 40 -9.34 -6.80 9.76
CA MET A 40 -7.92 -7.18 9.86
C MET A 40 -7.47 -8.08 8.70
N GLY A 41 -8.37 -8.92 8.18
CA GLY A 41 -8.09 -9.77 7.01
C GLY A 41 -8.03 -9.02 5.66
N LEU A 42 -8.52 -7.78 5.59
CA LEU A 42 -8.49 -6.94 4.39
C LEU A 42 -7.26 -6.02 4.32
N ALA A 43 -6.43 -5.97 5.37
CA ALA A 43 -5.24 -5.14 5.36
C ALA A 43 -4.25 -5.65 4.30
N PRO A 44 -3.68 -4.76 3.45
CA PRO A 44 -2.69 -5.17 2.46
C PRO A 44 -1.50 -5.82 3.16
N SER A 45 -1.38 -7.14 2.99
CA SER A 45 -0.29 -7.94 3.52
C SER A 45 0.87 -7.88 2.54
N GLY A 46 1.79 -6.93 2.77
CA GLY A 46 2.99 -6.79 1.98
C GLY A 46 3.88 -5.68 2.49
N PRO A 47 5.17 -5.70 2.12
CA PRO A 47 6.03 -4.55 2.32
C PRO A 47 5.41 -3.32 1.63
N PRO A 48 5.51 -2.12 2.22
CA PRO A 48 4.97 -0.91 1.61
C PRO A 48 5.60 -0.69 0.23
N ILE A 49 4.76 -0.59 -0.80
CA ILE A 49 5.19 -0.29 -2.17
C ILE A 49 5.05 1.21 -2.40
N VAL A 50 6.12 1.88 -2.80
CA VAL A 50 6.06 3.26 -3.29
C VAL A 50 5.86 3.19 -4.80
N ALA A 51 4.69 3.59 -5.29
CA ALA A 51 4.40 3.70 -6.72
C ALA A 51 4.62 5.15 -7.18
N ALA A 52 5.53 5.36 -8.12
CA ALA A 52 5.81 6.66 -8.70
C ALA A 52 6.15 6.52 -10.19
N GLN A 53 5.88 7.58 -10.97
CA GLN A 53 6.32 7.64 -12.38
C GLN A 53 7.84 7.80 -12.48
N ARG A 54 8.46 8.45 -11.49
CA ARG A 54 9.89 8.71 -11.44
C ARG A 54 10.39 8.88 -10.02
N PHE A 55 11.51 8.24 -9.74
CA PHE A 55 12.33 8.44 -8.56
C PHE A 55 13.57 9.25 -8.96
N VAL A 56 13.94 10.24 -8.17
CA VAL A 56 15.12 11.07 -8.40
C VAL A 56 15.90 11.20 -7.10
N VAL A 57 17.19 10.87 -7.14
CA VAL A 57 18.12 11.13 -6.05
C VAL A 57 18.74 12.50 -6.28
N VAL A 58 18.56 13.41 -5.34
CA VAL A 58 19.10 14.77 -5.39
C VAL A 58 20.07 15.02 -4.22
N ASP A 59 21.00 15.95 -4.38
CA ASP A 59 21.80 16.46 -3.26
C ASP A 59 21.08 17.56 -2.46
N GLY A 60 21.74 18.11 -1.44
CA GLY A 60 21.19 19.17 -0.60
C GLY A 60 20.89 20.50 -1.33
N THR A 61 21.37 20.67 -2.56
CA THR A 61 21.07 21.83 -3.41
C THR A 61 19.95 21.55 -4.41
N GLY A 62 19.46 20.30 -4.48
CA GLY A 62 18.47 19.86 -5.46
C GLY A 62 19.08 19.33 -6.76
N THR A 63 20.39 19.18 -6.87
CA THR A 63 21.05 18.66 -8.08
C THR A 63 20.81 17.15 -8.20
N PRO A 64 20.29 16.64 -9.34
CA PRO A 64 19.97 15.22 -9.48
C PRO A 64 21.19 14.35 -9.85
N TYR A 65 21.47 13.34 -9.03
CA TYR A 65 22.55 12.36 -9.22
C TYR A 65 22.08 11.02 -9.78
N ALA A 66 20.81 10.68 -9.60
CA ALA A 66 20.25 9.47 -10.17
C ALA A 66 18.78 9.65 -10.50
N SER A 67 18.28 8.92 -11.48
CA SER A 67 16.84 8.77 -11.65
C SER A 67 16.47 7.37 -12.12
N PHE A 68 15.29 6.92 -11.71
CA PHE A 68 14.67 5.68 -12.15
C PHE A 68 13.21 5.95 -12.49
N GLY A 69 12.76 5.59 -13.68
CA GLY A 69 11.39 5.82 -14.11
C GLY A 69 11.24 5.66 -15.61
N LEU A 70 10.24 6.32 -16.16
CA LEU A 70 10.01 6.33 -17.61
C LEU A 70 10.72 7.51 -18.27
N ALA A 71 11.38 7.25 -19.40
CA ALA A 71 11.86 8.28 -20.31
C ALA A 71 10.68 9.01 -21.00
N GLY A 72 10.96 10.09 -21.72
CA GLY A 72 9.92 10.87 -22.41
C GLY A 72 9.13 10.08 -23.47
N ASP A 73 9.69 8.97 -23.94
CA ASP A 73 9.07 8.03 -24.88
C ASP A 73 8.39 6.84 -24.17
N GLY A 74 8.31 6.84 -22.83
CA GLY A 74 7.67 5.80 -22.03
C GLY A 74 8.54 4.58 -21.74
N ARG A 75 9.80 4.53 -22.20
CA ARG A 75 10.68 3.40 -21.92
C ARG A 75 11.23 3.45 -20.50
N PRO A 76 11.33 2.30 -19.78
CA PRO A 76 11.95 2.27 -18.47
C PRO A 76 13.45 2.55 -18.58
N VAL A 77 13.92 3.50 -17.77
CA VAL A 77 15.31 3.94 -17.73
C VAL A 77 15.77 4.23 -16.31
N MET A 78 17.02 3.91 -16.04
CA MET A 78 17.79 4.33 -14.89
C MET A 78 19.05 5.05 -15.36
N GLY A 79 19.35 6.18 -14.75
CA GLY A 79 20.55 6.97 -15.07
C GLY A 79 21.30 7.39 -13.82
N LEU A 80 22.62 7.41 -13.89
CA LEU A 80 23.52 8.02 -12.91
C LEU A 80 24.21 9.23 -13.54
N ASN A 81 24.09 10.37 -12.90
CA ASN A 81 24.68 11.64 -13.34
C ASN A 81 25.89 11.98 -12.45
N ASP A 82 26.87 12.65 -13.03
CA ASP A 82 27.93 13.27 -12.25
C ASP A 82 27.50 14.64 -11.70
N LYS A 83 28.39 15.28 -10.93
CA LYS A 83 28.16 16.62 -10.34
C LYS A 83 27.86 17.71 -11.37
N LYS A 84 28.20 17.51 -12.65
CA LYS A 84 27.93 18.45 -13.74
C LYS A 84 26.59 18.16 -14.43
N GLY A 85 25.82 17.19 -13.92
CA GLY A 85 24.56 16.75 -14.51
C GLY A 85 24.73 15.87 -15.75
N THR A 86 25.94 15.38 -16.04
CA THR A 86 26.16 14.52 -17.21
C THR A 86 25.96 13.06 -16.85
N THR A 87 25.11 12.36 -17.60
CA THR A 87 24.87 10.92 -17.42
C THR A 87 26.12 10.10 -17.73
N ARG A 88 26.58 9.32 -16.74
CA ARG A 88 27.76 8.44 -16.81
C ARG A 88 27.40 6.97 -16.92
N VAL A 89 26.23 6.59 -16.42
CA VAL A 89 25.67 5.24 -16.57
C VAL A 89 24.22 5.38 -16.96
N MET A 90 23.80 4.60 -17.95
CA MET A 90 22.41 4.43 -18.33
C MET A 90 22.10 2.94 -18.36
N ILE A 91 20.98 2.54 -17.78
CA ILE A 91 20.41 1.20 -17.86
C ILE A 91 18.98 1.37 -18.32
N GLY A 92 18.57 0.71 -19.40
CA GLY A 92 17.22 0.86 -19.89
C GLY A 92 16.87 -0.14 -20.98
N ILE A 93 15.72 0.06 -21.59
CA ILE A 93 15.32 -0.69 -22.78
C ILE A 93 15.50 0.21 -24.00
N VAL A 94 16.31 -0.21 -24.96
CA VAL A 94 16.55 0.48 -26.23
C VAL A 94 16.12 -0.45 -27.36
N ASP A 95 15.17 0.00 -28.19
CA ASP A 95 14.59 -0.77 -29.28
C ASP A 95 14.09 -2.18 -28.88
N GLY A 96 13.63 -2.32 -27.63
CA GLY A 96 13.11 -3.58 -27.08
C GLY A 96 14.16 -4.46 -26.42
N GLU A 97 15.45 -4.11 -26.50
CA GLU A 97 16.55 -4.84 -25.90
C GLU A 97 17.03 -4.15 -24.60
N PRO A 98 17.42 -4.90 -23.57
CA PRO A 98 18.09 -4.32 -22.42
C PRO A 98 19.44 -3.75 -22.85
N GLU A 99 19.76 -2.53 -22.39
CA GLU A 99 21.06 -1.93 -22.64
C GLU A 99 21.63 -1.33 -21.36
N VAL A 100 22.94 -1.54 -21.17
CA VAL A 100 23.74 -0.85 -20.16
C VAL A 100 24.84 -0.07 -20.87
N VAL A 101 24.83 1.25 -20.74
CA VAL A 101 25.80 2.15 -21.36
C VAL A 101 26.63 2.83 -20.28
N LEU A 102 27.96 2.74 -20.39
CA LEU A 102 28.90 3.52 -19.60
C LEU A 102 29.52 4.60 -20.46
N THR A 103 29.47 5.83 -19.98
CA THR A 103 29.86 7.03 -20.74
C THR A 103 30.95 7.80 -20.01
N SER A 104 31.97 8.22 -20.75
CA SER A 104 33.07 9.06 -20.25
C SER A 104 32.61 10.47 -19.91
N GLY A 105 33.49 11.22 -19.22
CA GLY A 105 33.42 12.67 -19.00
C GLY A 105 32.91 13.47 -20.21
N GLU A 106 33.39 13.11 -21.40
CA GLU A 106 33.18 13.77 -22.69
C GLU A 106 31.94 13.27 -23.44
N ARG A 107 31.05 12.51 -22.78
CA ARG A 107 29.86 11.90 -23.38
C ARG A 107 30.16 10.81 -24.42
N THR A 108 31.39 10.31 -24.46
CA THR A 108 31.80 9.18 -25.30
C THR A 108 31.41 7.86 -24.65
N VAL A 109 30.70 6.99 -25.38
CA VAL A 109 30.43 5.61 -24.94
C VAL A 109 31.75 4.89 -24.75
N ARG A 110 32.02 4.44 -23.52
CA ARG A 110 33.18 3.61 -23.20
C ARG A 110 32.86 2.13 -23.26
N TRP A 111 31.62 1.77 -22.98
CA TRP A 111 31.17 0.39 -23.00
C TRP A 111 29.65 0.32 -23.13
N THR A 112 29.17 -0.70 -23.85
CA THR A 112 27.77 -1.10 -23.95
C THR A 112 27.68 -2.61 -23.74
N ALA A 113 26.68 -3.07 -22.99
CA ALA A 113 26.20 -4.45 -23.03
C ALA A 113 24.71 -4.50 -23.37
N ARG A 114 24.33 -5.62 -23.98
CA ARG A 114 22.98 -5.96 -24.42
C ARG A 114 22.69 -7.40 -24.04
#